data_AF-A0A419X7W3-F1
#
_entry.id   AF-A0A419X7W3-F1
#
_cell.length_a   1.000
_cell.length_b   1.000
_cell.length_c   1.000
_cell.angle_alpha   90.00
_cell.angle_beta   90.00
_cell.angle_gamma   90.00
#
_symmetry.space_group_name_H-M   'P 1'
#
loop_
_entity.id
_entity.type
_entity.pdbx_description
1 polymer ?
#
loop_
_entity_poly.entity_id
_entity_poly.type
_entity_poly.pdbx_seq_one_letter_code
_entity_poly.pdbx_strand_id
1 'polypeptide(L)'
;MGQTGEPPVAKNDTVSITNQSSASEVIYIEIDFLKNDTFSSKEDLEKSILRQTDQFGKAYLIEDNTLMVYYPYEMSFGTDTIYYEICDQAKRCSNAFIVVNVLDPNQVELLIPSSFSPNNDNINDKFYIKGIENYPENEFIVFSRWGTKVYEKKNYNNQEAWDGSYNNAGVKLGPGDKLPKGTYFFKLIIKDKEYVKSGYIVVKY
;
A
#
# COMPACT_ATOMS: atom_id res chain seq x y z
N MET A 1 9.08 -46.40 -19.33
CA MET A 1 7.82 -45.71 -19.65
C MET A 1 7.97 -44.29 -19.14
N GLY A 2 8.04 -43.30 -20.03
CA GLY A 2 8.18 -41.90 -19.65
C GLY A 2 6.87 -41.39 -19.06
N GLN A 3 6.93 -40.71 -17.91
CA GLN A 3 5.73 -40.10 -17.32
C GLN A 3 5.19 -39.03 -18.27
N THR A 4 3.95 -39.18 -18.73
CA THR A 4 3.32 -38.41 -19.83
C THR A 4 2.61 -37.13 -19.38
N GLY A 5 2.89 -36.62 -18.18
CA GLY A 5 2.24 -35.41 -17.65
C GLY A 5 2.98 -34.12 -18.00
N GLU A 6 2.25 -33.02 -18.15
CA GLU A 6 2.85 -31.68 -18.20
C GLU A 6 3.55 -31.37 -16.86
N PRO A 7 4.76 -30.76 -16.88
CA PRO A 7 5.42 -30.30 -15.65
C PRO A 7 4.54 -29.30 -14.90
N PRO A 8 4.65 -29.23 -13.56
CA PRO A 8 3.94 -28.21 -12.80
C PRO A 8 4.47 -26.81 -13.16
N VAL A 9 3.59 -25.82 -13.11
CA VAL A 9 3.87 -24.41 -13.34
C VAL A 9 3.30 -23.60 -12.18
N ALA A 10 4.21 -23.11 -11.33
CA ALA A 10 3.90 -22.23 -10.22
C ALA A 10 3.75 -20.78 -10.70
N LYS A 11 2.85 -20.01 -10.11
CA LYS A 11 2.59 -18.60 -10.44
C LYS A 11 2.53 -17.76 -9.17
N ASN A 12 2.93 -16.50 -9.31
CA ASN A 12 2.99 -15.60 -8.18
C ASN A 12 1.59 -15.22 -7.69
N ASP A 13 1.44 -15.10 -6.37
CA ASP A 13 0.21 -14.69 -5.72
C ASP A 13 0.38 -13.41 -4.94
N THR A 14 -0.75 -12.79 -4.61
CA THR A 14 -0.81 -11.65 -3.72
C THR A 14 -2.05 -11.73 -2.86
N VAL A 15 -1.90 -11.52 -1.56
CA VAL A 15 -2.98 -11.48 -0.58
C VAL A 15 -2.80 -10.25 0.31
N SER A 16 -3.91 -9.73 0.82
CA SER A 16 -3.90 -8.63 1.79
C SER A 16 -4.74 -9.02 3.01
N ILE A 17 -4.25 -8.70 4.19
CA ILE A 17 -4.90 -8.96 5.47
C ILE A 17 -4.83 -7.70 6.33
N THR A 18 -5.93 -7.36 7.00
CA THR A 18 -5.90 -6.33 8.05
C THR A 18 -5.49 -6.98 9.37
N ASN A 19 -4.38 -6.52 9.95
CA ASN A 19 -3.83 -7.13 11.15
C ASN A 19 -4.54 -6.67 12.42
N GLN A 20 -5.32 -7.56 13.02
CA GLN A 20 -5.98 -7.36 14.31
C GLN A 20 -5.41 -8.28 15.39
N SER A 21 -4.28 -8.94 15.14
CA SER A 21 -3.62 -9.81 16.13
C SER A 21 -3.25 -9.02 17.38
N SER A 22 -3.51 -9.63 18.52
CA SER A 22 -3.14 -9.14 19.84
C SER A 22 -2.69 -10.30 20.74
N ALA A 23 -2.10 -9.98 21.88
CA ALA A 23 -1.66 -10.97 22.86
C ALA A 23 -2.78 -11.89 23.36
N SER A 24 -4.04 -11.49 23.22
CA SER A 24 -5.21 -12.28 23.65
C SER A 24 -5.93 -12.98 22.50
N GLU A 25 -5.66 -12.62 21.24
CA GLU A 25 -6.32 -13.17 20.07
C GLU A 25 -5.38 -13.12 18.86
N VAL A 26 -4.90 -14.28 18.44
CA VAL A 26 -4.05 -14.40 17.24
C VAL A 26 -4.95 -14.67 16.05
N ILE A 27 -4.97 -13.76 15.09
CA ILE A 27 -5.64 -14.00 13.81
C ILE A 27 -4.69 -14.70 12.85
N TYR A 28 -5.25 -15.47 11.92
CA TYR A 28 -4.52 -16.03 10.79
C TYR A 28 -5.39 -15.96 9.54
N ILE A 29 -4.75 -16.05 8.38
CA ILE A 29 -5.46 -16.25 7.11
C ILE A 29 -5.01 -17.54 6.45
N GLU A 30 -5.96 -18.12 5.75
CA GLU A 30 -5.76 -19.22 4.83
C GLU A 30 -5.45 -18.67 3.44
N ILE A 31 -4.40 -19.20 2.81
CA ILE A 31 -3.92 -18.83 1.49
C ILE A 31 -4.00 -20.07 0.60
N ASP A 32 -4.91 -20.05 -0.35
CA ASP A 32 -5.01 -21.05 -1.42
C ASP A 32 -3.97 -20.73 -2.52
N PHE A 33 -2.70 -20.96 -2.19
CA PHE A 33 -1.55 -20.60 -3.02
C PHE A 33 -1.41 -21.43 -4.30
N LEU A 34 -2.20 -22.51 -4.45
CA LEU A 34 -2.19 -23.36 -5.64
C LEU A 34 -3.26 -22.96 -6.66
N LYS A 35 -4.12 -21.99 -6.33
CA LYS A 35 -5.33 -21.67 -7.11
C LYS A 35 -5.04 -21.22 -8.54
N ASN A 36 -3.92 -20.54 -8.76
CA ASN A 36 -3.53 -19.99 -10.06
C ASN A 36 -2.46 -20.85 -10.78
N ASP A 37 -1.98 -21.90 -10.12
CA ASP A 37 -0.96 -22.81 -10.62
C ASP A 37 -1.53 -23.81 -11.63
N THR A 38 -0.64 -24.54 -12.29
CA THR A 38 -1.03 -25.58 -13.25
C THR A 38 -0.22 -26.84 -12.97
N PHE A 39 -0.89 -27.97 -12.77
CA PHE A 39 -0.26 -29.26 -12.45
C PHE A 39 -1.20 -30.41 -12.82
N SER A 40 -0.64 -31.61 -12.93
CA SER A 40 -1.39 -32.80 -13.38
C SER A 40 -2.29 -33.42 -12.31
N SER A 41 -1.85 -33.42 -11.04
CA SER A 41 -2.62 -33.89 -9.88
C SER A 41 -2.19 -33.10 -8.64
N LYS A 42 -3.15 -32.76 -7.77
CA LYS A 42 -2.87 -32.04 -6.51
C LYS A 42 -2.28 -33.01 -5.47
N GLU A 43 -2.70 -34.26 -5.48
CA GLU A 43 -2.30 -35.30 -4.54
C GLU A 43 -0.85 -35.73 -4.74
N ASP A 44 -0.41 -35.80 -6.00
CA ASP A 44 0.94 -36.24 -6.40
C ASP A 44 1.99 -35.12 -6.38
N LEU A 45 1.60 -33.92 -5.94
CA LEU A 45 2.44 -32.75 -5.93
C LEU A 45 3.12 -32.62 -4.55
N GLU A 46 4.45 -32.61 -4.50
CA GLU A 46 5.19 -32.20 -3.31
C GLU A 46 5.18 -30.66 -3.23
N LYS A 47 4.90 -30.09 -2.06
CA LYS A 47 4.87 -28.65 -1.83
C LYS A 47 5.80 -28.29 -0.68
N SER A 48 6.55 -27.20 -0.84
CA SER A 48 7.43 -26.71 0.22
C SER A 48 7.52 -25.19 0.22
N ILE A 49 7.74 -24.62 1.41
CA ILE A 49 8.23 -23.25 1.55
C ILE A 49 9.75 -23.31 1.48
N LEU A 50 10.34 -22.58 0.53
CA LEU A 50 11.80 -22.50 0.37
C LEU A 50 12.41 -21.49 1.35
N ARG A 51 11.79 -20.31 1.45
CA ARG A 51 12.20 -19.20 2.32
C ARG A 51 11.09 -18.16 2.43
N GLN A 52 11.17 -17.30 3.44
CA GLN A 52 10.24 -16.19 3.65
C GLN A 52 10.96 -15.04 4.37
N THR A 53 10.43 -13.82 4.25
CA THR A 53 11.02 -12.61 4.86
C THR A 53 10.77 -12.51 6.36
N ASP A 54 9.63 -13.02 6.83
CA ASP A 54 9.22 -13.13 8.24
C ASP A 54 9.35 -11.85 9.07
N GLN A 55 9.09 -10.68 8.49
CA GLN A 55 9.20 -9.39 9.19
C GLN A 55 7.90 -9.02 9.92
N PHE A 56 6.75 -9.30 9.31
CA PHE A 56 5.43 -8.88 9.76
C PHE A 56 4.53 -10.05 10.16
N GLY A 57 4.94 -11.26 9.86
CA GLY A 57 4.28 -12.50 10.26
C GLY A 57 5.05 -13.72 9.77
N LYS A 58 4.43 -14.89 9.85
CA LYS A 58 5.05 -16.13 9.41
C LYS A 58 4.06 -17.10 8.79
N ALA A 59 4.45 -17.73 7.70
CA ALA A 59 3.67 -18.75 7.02
C ALA A 59 4.08 -20.17 7.41
N TYR A 60 3.08 -21.05 7.43
CA TYR A 60 3.21 -22.49 7.61
C TYR A 60 2.36 -23.21 6.59
N LEU A 61 2.82 -24.38 6.16
CA LEU A 61 2.03 -25.33 5.40
C LEU A 61 1.34 -26.28 6.39
N ILE A 62 0.04 -26.47 6.23
CA ILE A 62 -0.79 -27.38 7.02
C ILE A 62 -1.59 -28.29 6.09
N GLU A 63 -2.34 -29.25 6.65
CA GLU A 63 -3.20 -30.17 5.90
C GLU A 63 -2.46 -30.85 4.73
N ASP A 64 -1.43 -31.63 5.05
CA ASP A 64 -0.55 -32.28 4.07
C ASP A 64 0.05 -31.29 3.04
N ASN A 65 0.37 -30.09 3.53
CA ASN A 65 0.91 -28.99 2.77
C ASN A 65 0.02 -28.46 1.65
N THR A 66 -1.29 -28.72 1.72
CA THR A 66 -2.25 -28.25 0.71
C THR A 66 -2.86 -26.90 1.03
N LEU A 67 -2.69 -26.43 2.26
CA LEU A 67 -3.17 -25.15 2.75
C LEU A 67 -2.01 -24.38 3.38
N MET A 68 -1.80 -23.14 2.94
CA MET A 68 -0.84 -22.26 3.59
C MET A 68 -1.58 -21.35 4.56
N VAL A 69 -1.11 -21.29 5.81
CA VAL A 69 -1.65 -20.38 6.83
C VAL A 69 -0.60 -19.35 7.20
N TYR A 70 -1.01 -18.10 7.27
CA TYR A 70 -0.16 -16.97 7.63
C TYR A 70 -0.62 -16.32 8.94
N TYR A 71 0.31 -16.19 9.89
CA TYR A 71 0.10 -15.59 11.21
C TYR A 71 0.82 -14.23 11.29
N PRO A 72 0.11 -13.09 11.19
CA PRO A 72 0.73 -11.79 11.41
C PRO A 72 1.13 -11.60 12.89
N TYR A 73 2.30 -10.98 13.10
CA TYR A 73 2.76 -10.58 14.42
C TYR A 73 1.98 -9.37 14.94
N GLU A 74 1.84 -9.27 16.26
CA GLU A 74 1.09 -8.18 16.90
C GLU A 74 1.63 -6.80 16.52
N MET A 75 0.72 -5.88 16.20
CA MET A 75 1.03 -4.49 15.83
C MET A 75 2.11 -4.35 14.74
N SER A 76 2.22 -5.34 13.86
CA SER A 76 3.19 -5.37 12.77
C SER A 76 2.48 -5.20 11.43
N PHE A 77 2.98 -4.29 10.59
CA PHE A 77 2.34 -3.91 9.32
C PHE A 77 3.39 -3.69 8.24
N GLY A 78 3.13 -4.17 7.04
CA GLY A 78 4.10 -4.12 5.95
C GLY A 78 3.87 -5.26 4.95
N THR A 79 4.94 -5.64 4.26
CA THR A 79 4.86 -6.68 3.24
C THR A 79 5.85 -7.79 3.56
N ASP A 80 5.35 -9.03 3.62
CA ASP A 80 6.17 -10.23 3.61
C ASP A 80 6.12 -10.91 2.24
N THR A 81 7.19 -11.62 1.90
CA THR A 81 7.27 -12.45 0.69
C THR A 81 7.61 -13.88 1.06
N ILE A 82 6.77 -14.82 0.64
CA ILE A 82 6.94 -16.26 0.85
C ILE A 82 7.30 -16.90 -0.48
N TYR A 83 8.44 -17.57 -0.56
CA TYR A 83 8.87 -18.31 -1.75
C TYR A 83 8.51 -19.78 -1.56
N TYR A 84 7.77 -20.34 -2.52
CA TYR A 84 7.34 -21.73 -2.47
C TYR A 84 7.76 -22.48 -3.74
N GLU A 85 7.76 -23.80 -3.62
CA GLU A 85 8.05 -24.74 -4.70
C GLU A 85 6.99 -25.83 -4.75
N ILE A 86 6.63 -26.22 -5.97
CA ILE A 86 5.81 -27.39 -6.26
C ILE A 86 6.59 -28.34 -7.18
N CYS A 87 6.63 -29.62 -6.84
CA CYS A 87 7.32 -30.66 -7.60
C CYS A 87 6.38 -31.83 -7.90
N ASP A 88 6.43 -32.37 -9.12
CA ASP A 88 5.74 -33.63 -9.42
C ASP A 88 6.55 -34.86 -8.99
N GLN A 89 5.98 -36.05 -9.16
CA GLN A 89 6.65 -37.34 -8.87
C GLN A 89 7.91 -37.58 -9.71
N ALA A 90 8.01 -36.96 -10.90
CA ALA A 90 9.21 -36.99 -11.73
C ALA A 90 10.28 -35.99 -11.27
N LYS A 91 10.06 -35.29 -10.15
CA LYS A 91 10.94 -34.26 -9.59
C LYS A 91 11.17 -33.08 -10.53
N ARG A 92 10.19 -32.79 -11.38
CA ARG A 92 10.14 -31.55 -12.15
C ARG A 92 9.46 -30.50 -11.27
N CYS A 93 10.22 -29.47 -10.92
CA CYS A 93 9.80 -28.46 -9.96
C CYS A 93 9.58 -27.10 -10.63
N SER A 94 8.66 -26.33 -10.06
CA SER A 94 8.44 -24.92 -10.40
C SER A 94 8.32 -24.11 -9.11
N ASN A 95 8.85 -22.90 -9.14
CA ASN A 95 8.89 -21.99 -8.01
C ASN A 95 8.15 -20.68 -8.31
N ALA A 96 7.59 -20.10 -7.26
CA ALA A 96 6.92 -18.81 -7.31
C ALA A 96 6.97 -18.15 -5.93
N PHE A 97 6.36 -16.98 -5.81
CA PHE A 97 6.26 -16.27 -4.54
C PHE A 97 4.87 -15.71 -4.28
N ILE A 98 4.57 -15.53 -3.00
CA ILE A 98 3.34 -14.92 -2.49
C ILE A 98 3.74 -13.62 -1.81
N VAL A 99 3.11 -12.53 -2.20
CA VAL A 99 3.20 -11.24 -1.52
C VAL A 99 2.06 -11.13 -0.51
N VAL A 100 2.38 -11.02 0.78
CA VAL A 100 1.40 -10.84 1.86
C VAL A 100 1.47 -9.40 2.34
N ASN A 101 0.43 -8.61 2.07
CA ASN A 101 0.32 -7.25 2.58
C ASN A 101 -0.44 -7.25 3.91
N VAL A 102 0.27 -6.96 4.99
CA VAL A 102 -0.25 -6.83 6.35
C VAL A 102 -0.61 -5.37 6.59
N LEU A 103 -1.91 -5.07 6.51
CA LEU A 103 -2.47 -3.73 6.59
C LEU A 103 -2.76 -3.34 8.04
N ASP A 104 -2.49 -2.08 8.38
CA ASP A 104 -2.83 -1.50 9.68
C ASP A 104 -4.35 -1.20 9.75
N PRO A 105 -5.10 -1.77 10.71
CA PRO A 105 -6.54 -1.49 10.87
C PRO A 105 -6.82 -0.03 11.20
N ASN A 106 -5.86 0.67 11.80
CA ASN A 106 -5.96 2.08 12.15
C ASN A 106 -5.42 2.99 11.04
N GLN A 107 -5.00 2.43 9.90
CA GLN A 107 -4.67 3.22 8.73
C GLN A 107 -5.95 3.61 8.00
N VAL A 108 -6.48 4.78 8.36
CA VAL A 108 -7.57 5.40 7.61
C VAL A 108 -7.06 5.84 6.24
N GLU A 109 -7.78 5.43 5.19
CA GLU A 109 -7.47 5.81 3.82
C GLU A 109 -7.54 7.34 3.66
N LEU A 110 -6.44 7.92 3.15
CA LEU A 110 -6.37 9.32 2.80
C LEU A 110 -6.81 9.50 1.34
N LEU A 111 -8.01 10.07 1.12
CA LEU A 111 -8.44 10.44 -0.23
C LEU A 111 -7.96 11.86 -0.53
N ILE A 112 -6.90 11.94 -1.31
CA ILE A 112 -6.29 13.20 -1.73
C ILE A 112 -6.77 13.51 -3.16
N PRO A 113 -7.50 14.61 -3.39
CA PRO A 113 -7.98 14.96 -4.72
C PRO A 113 -6.81 15.35 -5.63
N SER A 114 -6.96 15.15 -6.94
CA SER A 114 -5.95 15.53 -7.94
C SER A 114 -6.12 16.97 -8.45
N SER A 115 -7.23 17.63 -8.12
CA SER A 115 -7.49 19.01 -8.54
C SER A 115 -8.51 19.71 -7.63
N PHE A 116 -8.47 21.04 -7.62
CA PHE A 116 -9.46 21.90 -6.97
C PHE A 116 -9.53 23.26 -7.71
N SER A 117 -10.58 24.03 -7.47
CA SER A 117 -10.91 25.27 -8.19
C SER A 117 -11.18 26.42 -7.23
N PRO A 118 -10.15 27.09 -6.68
CA PRO A 118 -10.30 28.24 -5.76
C PRO A 118 -10.80 29.53 -6.45
N ASN A 119 -12.01 29.49 -7.01
CA ASN A 119 -12.65 30.57 -7.76
C ASN A 119 -13.80 31.25 -6.99
N ASN A 120 -14.04 30.83 -5.76
CA ASN A 120 -15.08 31.29 -4.83
C ASN A 120 -16.52 31.00 -5.30
N ASP A 121 -16.75 29.89 -6.03
CA ASP A 121 -18.09 29.41 -6.38
C ASP A 121 -18.71 28.48 -5.32
N ASN A 122 -17.98 28.22 -4.23
CA ASN A 122 -18.26 27.28 -3.14
C ASN A 122 -18.15 25.80 -3.53
N ILE A 123 -17.57 25.47 -4.69
CA ILE A 123 -17.40 24.12 -5.21
C ILE A 123 -15.90 23.83 -5.36
N ASN A 124 -15.37 22.96 -4.50
CA ASN A 124 -13.95 22.58 -4.50
C ASN A 124 -12.98 23.79 -4.42
N ASP A 125 -13.37 24.85 -3.69
CA ASP A 125 -12.53 26.03 -3.49
C ASP A 125 -11.29 25.78 -2.62
N LYS A 126 -11.33 24.70 -1.84
CA LYS A 126 -10.24 24.30 -0.94
C LYS A 126 -9.81 22.87 -1.22
N PHE A 127 -8.54 22.60 -0.98
CA PHE A 127 -7.93 21.30 -1.14
C PHE A 127 -8.26 20.38 0.05
N TYR A 128 -9.46 19.81 0.05
CA TYR A 128 -9.94 18.94 1.12
C TYR A 128 -9.32 17.54 1.00
N ILE A 129 -8.65 17.06 2.07
CA ILE A 129 -8.10 15.70 2.13
C ILE A 129 -8.96 14.87 3.07
N LYS A 130 -9.72 13.90 2.55
CA LYS A 130 -10.58 13.06 3.41
C LYS A 130 -9.71 12.13 4.27
N GLY A 131 -10.04 12.00 5.56
CA GLY A 131 -9.34 11.12 6.49
C GLY A 131 -8.17 11.79 7.22
N ILE A 132 -7.79 13.02 6.86
CA ILE A 132 -6.64 13.73 7.42
C ILE A 132 -6.77 14.01 8.93
N GLU A 133 -8.00 14.11 9.42
CA GLU A 133 -8.34 14.29 10.84
C GLU A 133 -7.83 13.16 11.74
N ASN A 134 -7.59 11.97 11.20
CA ASN A 134 -7.01 10.84 11.93
C ASN A 134 -5.48 10.94 12.07
N TYR A 135 -4.88 11.94 11.44
CA TYR A 135 -3.44 12.16 11.43
C TYR A 135 -3.11 13.60 11.87
N PRO A 136 -3.37 13.97 13.13
CA PRO A 136 -3.18 15.35 13.61
C PRO A 136 -1.72 15.81 13.52
N GLU A 137 -0.77 14.89 13.62
CA GLU A 137 0.66 15.13 13.45
C GLU A 137 1.13 14.89 12.01
N ASN A 138 0.71 15.78 11.11
CA ASN A 138 1.08 15.72 9.70
C ASN A 138 1.81 16.98 9.22
N GLU A 139 2.42 16.90 8.04
CA GLU A 139 3.00 18.05 7.35
C GLU A 139 2.66 17.97 5.86
N PHE A 140 1.95 18.98 5.37
CA PHE A 140 1.54 19.10 3.97
C PHE A 140 2.37 20.19 3.29
N ILE A 141 3.14 19.80 2.28
CA ILE A 141 4.07 20.66 1.54
C ILE A 141 3.70 20.65 0.07
N VAL A 142 3.62 21.81 -0.56
CA VAL A 142 3.35 21.95 -2.00
C VAL A 142 4.54 22.63 -2.69
N PHE A 143 4.84 22.11 -3.86
CA PHE A 143 5.93 22.52 -4.74
C PHE A 143 5.37 22.95 -6.09
N SER A 144 6.03 23.94 -6.70
CA SER A 144 5.83 24.30 -8.09
C SER A 144 6.28 23.16 -9.01
N ARG A 145 5.95 23.28 -10.31
CA ARG A 145 6.44 22.36 -11.34
C ARG A 145 7.97 22.24 -11.40
N TRP A 146 8.69 23.25 -10.90
CA TRP A 146 10.16 23.29 -10.88
C TRP A 146 10.76 22.76 -9.57
N GLY A 147 9.94 22.18 -8.69
CA GLY A 147 10.38 21.64 -7.39
C GLY A 147 10.60 22.70 -6.31
N THR A 148 10.24 23.96 -6.56
CA THR A 148 10.34 25.03 -5.57
C THR A 148 9.16 24.96 -4.61
N LYS A 149 9.42 24.97 -3.29
CA LYS A 149 8.36 25.03 -2.27
C LYS A 149 7.58 26.35 -2.38
N VAL A 150 6.25 26.25 -2.36
CA VAL A 150 5.30 27.37 -2.49
C VAL A 150 4.24 27.40 -1.40
N TYR A 151 4.06 26.31 -0.67
CA TYR A 151 3.16 26.23 0.48
C TYR A 151 3.65 25.16 1.44
N GLU A 152 3.44 25.37 2.72
CA GLU A 152 3.74 24.39 3.77
C GLU A 152 2.83 24.61 4.97
N LYS A 153 2.26 23.53 5.49
CA LYS A 153 1.46 23.58 6.71
C LYS A 153 1.69 22.34 7.55
N LYS A 154 2.09 22.56 8.81
CA LYS A 154 2.10 21.54 9.86
C LYS A 154 0.68 21.38 10.41
N ASN A 155 0.35 20.16 10.82
CA ASN A 155 -0.96 19.78 11.36
C ASN A 155 -2.09 20.22 10.41
N TYR A 156 -1.91 19.93 9.11
CA TYR A 156 -2.89 20.26 8.10
C TYR A 156 -4.23 19.60 8.43
N ASN A 157 -5.31 20.37 8.34
CA ASN A 157 -6.66 19.90 8.60
C ASN A 157 -7.62 20.61 7.65
N ASN A 158 -8.84 20.05 7.54
CA ASN A 158 -9.82 20.56 6.59
C ASN A 158 -10.57 21.82 7.04
N GLN A 159 -10.45 22.25 8.31
CA GLN A 159 -11.06 23.49 8.79
C GLN A 159 -10.35 24.71 8.18
N GLU A 160 -9.03 24.60 8.03
CA GLU A 160 -8.17 25.59 7.41
C GLU A 160 -7.46 25.01 6.17
N ALA A 161 -8.23 24.32 5.32
CA ALA A 161 -7.74 23.72 4.09
C ALA A 161 -7.15 24.77 3.13
N TRP A 162 -6.13 24.35 2.40
CA TRP A 162 -5.42 25.18 1.44
C TRP A 162 -6.34 25.60 0.30
N ASP A 163 -6.33 26.89 -0.02
CA ASP A 163 -7.19 27.52 -1.00
C ASP A 163 -6.40 27.99 -2.24
N GLY A 164 -5.20 27.43 -2.47
CA GLY A 164 -4.31 27.84 -3.56
C GLY A 164 -3.49 29.08 -3.26
N SER A 165 -3.55 29.63 -2.04
CA SER A 165 -2.74 30.78 -1.63
C SER A 165 -1.29 30.42 -1.30
N TYR A 166 -0.38 31.36 -1.55
CA TYR A 166 0.96 31.35 -0.98
C TYR A 166 0.88 31.78 0.49
N ASN A 167 1.49 31.01 1.40
CA ASN A 167 1.45 31.28 2.84
C ASN A 167 2.81 31.70 3.43
N ASN A 168 3.64 32.40 2.64
CA ASN A 168 5.01 32.75 3.00
C ASN A 168 5.99 31.56 3.12
N ALA A 169 5.56 30.35 2.74
CA ALA A 169 6.43 29.20 2.67
C ALA A 169 7.18 29.14 1.33
N GLY A 170 8.48 29.37 1.36
CA GLY A 170 9.31 29.29 0.15
C GLY A 170 9.08 30.48 -0.79
N VAL A 171 8.90 30.22 -2.09
CA VAL A 171 8.90 31.26 -3.14
C VAL A 171 7.48 31.64 -3.56
N LYS A 172 7.16 32.93 -3.50
CA LYS A 172 5.91 33.48 -4.05
C LYS A 172 5.94 33.44 -5.57
N LEU A 173 4.90 32.89 -6.18
CA LEU A 173 4.73 32.87 -7.63
C LEU A 173 3.63 33.86 -8.03
N GLY A 174 3.99 34.86 -8.84
CA GLY A 174 3.04 35.82 -9.39
C GLY A 174 2.71 37.01 -8.46
N PRO A 175 1.99 38.01 -9.00
CA PRO A 175 1.77 39.30 -8.33
C PRO A 175 0.64 39.32 -7.28
N GLY A 176 -0.02 38.20 -7.00
CA GLY A 176 -1.14 38.11 -6.04
C GLY A 176 -0.91 37.06 -4.95
N ASP A 177 -1.86 36.92 -4.04
CA ASP A 177 -1.76 35.94 -2.94
C ASP A 177 -2.12 34.52 -3.38
N LYS A 178 -2.89 34.38 -4.46
CA LYS A 178 -3.21 33.10 -5.10
C LYS A 178 -2.10 32.70 -6.08
N LEU A 179 -1.70 31.44 -6.02
CA LEU A 179 -0.72 30.88 -6.95
C LEU A 179 -1.32 30.75 -8.37
N PRO A 180 -0.53 30.86 -9.45
CA PRO A 180 -1.04 30.71 -10.81
C PRO A 180 -1.75 29.37 -11.06
N LYS A 181 -2.67 29.33 -12.04
CA LYS A 181 -3.23 28.06 -12.50
C LYS A 181 -2.12 27.16 -13.03
N GLY A 182 -2.21 25.87 -12.76
CA GLY A 182 -1.23 24.91 -13.24
C GLY A 182 -1.13 23.66 -12.40
N THR A 183 -0.13 22.85 -12.72
CA THR A 183 0.20 21.63 -12.00
C THR A 183 1.25 21.91 -10.93
N TYR A 184 0.93 21.51 -9.72
CA TYR A 184 1.78 21.53 -8.54
C TYR A 184 2.03 20.09 -8.08
N PHE A 185 3.02 19.91 -7.23
CA PHE A 185 3.35 18.62 -6.63
C PHE A 185 3.24 18.75 -5.11
N PHE A 186 2.82 17.71 -4.42
CA PHE A 186 2.73 17.74 -2.96
C PHE A 186 3.49 16.59 -2.31
N LYS A 187 3.84 16.81 -1.05
CA LYS A 187 4.22 15.77 -0.08
C LYS A 187 3.32 15.92 1.14
N LEU A 188 2.70 14.83 1.56
CA LEU A 188 2.00 14.70 2.83
C LEU A 188 2.78 13.70 3.67
N ILE A 189 3.33 14.19 4.78
CA ILE A 189 4.15 13.42 5.71
C ILE A 189 3.32 13.16 6.95
N ILE A 190 3.17 11.90 7.35
CA ILE A 190 2.55 11.49 8.62
C ILE A 190 3.67 11.01 9.53
N LYS A 191 3.97 11.78 10.58
CA LYS A 191 5.19 11.61 11.38
C LYS A 191 5.23 10.27 12.12
N ASP A 192 4.09 9.85 12.65
CA ASP A 192 4.00 8.63 13.47
C ASP A 192 4.16 7.33 12.67
N LYS A 193 4.04 7.39 11.35
CA LYS A 193 4.03 6.21 10.47
C LYS A 193 5.18 6.18 9.46
N GLU A 194 6.12 7.13 9.54
CA GLU A 194 7.12 7.42 8.49
C GLU A 194 6.50 7.45 7.07
N TYR A 195 5.21 7.77 7.01
CA TYR A 195 4.40 7.56 5.82
C TYR A 195 4.40 8.84 5.00
N VAL A 196 4.83 8.72 3.75
CA VAL A 196 4.91 9.84 2.82
C VAL A 196 4.04 9.56 1.61
N LYS A 197 2.97 10.34 1.43
CA LYS A 197 2.21 10.38 0.18
C LYS A 197 2.66 11.55 -0.67
N SER A 198 2.90 11.27 -1.95
CA SER A 198 3.25 12.29 -2.93
C SER A 198 2.35 12.16 -4.15
N GLY A 199 2.14 13.27 -4.84
CA GLY A 199 1.32 13.31 -6.03
C GLY A 199 1.33 14.69 -6.67
N TYR A 200 0.38 14.92 -7.56
CA TYR A 200 0.20 16.20 -8.22
C TYR A 200 -1.17 16.80 -7.87
N ILE A 201 -1.25 18.13 -7.98
CA ILE A 201 -2.47 18.91 -7.78
C ILE A 201 -2.61 19.85 -8.96
N VAL A 202 -3.77 19.84 -9.61
CA VAL A 202 -4.11 20.83 -10.62
C VAL A 202 -4.93 21.93 -9.98
N VAL A 203 -4.36 23.14 -9.92
CA VAL A 203 -5.07 24.36 -9.49
C VAL A 203 -5.78 24.96 -10.68
N LYS A 204 -7.10 25.09 -10.59
CA LYS A 204 -7.98 25.70 -11.60
C LYS A 204 -8.59 26.99 -11.04
N TYR A 205 -9.06 27.89 -11.90
CA TYR A 205 -9.89 29.04 -11.52
C TYR A 205 -11.07 29.09 -12.48
#